data_AF-A0A1I5X1T5-F1
#
_entry.id   AF-A0A1I5X1T5-F1
#
_cell.length_a   1.000
_cell.length_b   1.000
_cell.length_c   1.000
_cell.angle_alpha   90.00
_cell.angle_beta   90.00
_cell.angle_gamma   90.00
#
_symmetry.space_group_name_H-M   'P 1'
#
loop_
_entity.id
_entity.type
_entity.pdbx_description
1 polymer ?
#
loop_
_entity_poly.entity_id
_entity_poly.type
_entity_poly.pdbx_seq_one_letter_code
_entity_poly.pdbx_strand_id
1 'polypeptide(L)'
;MTTPPPSVSTTSGVSAPQGYTAQADTMVQQARAIHDAAEDAKSEVKDLQPTKVAEKDFGTKHGQWHGQYSLGIEQVGKAADTMCASLVAFANSIGSAGKSYSAAESAQADAARRSGSGL
;
A
#
# COMPACT_ATOMS: atom_id res chain seq x y z
N MET A 1 52.25 -40.04 -10.31
CA MET A 1 51.79 -38.65 -10.46
C MET A 1 50.31 -38.70 -10.78
N THR A 2 49.47 -38.47 -9.77
CA THR A 2 48.01 -38.53 -9.88
C THR A 2 47.49 -37.16 -9.49
N THR A 3 47.00 -36.39 -10.45
CA THR A 3 46.37 -35.10 -10.20
C THR A 3 45.05 -35.31 -9.47
N PRO A 4 44.78 -34.61 -8.35
CA PRO A 4 43.48 -34.66 -7.70
C PRO A 4 42.42 -33.98 -8.58
N PRO A 5 41.15 -34.44 -8.52
CA PRO A 5 40.05 -33.80 -9.26
C PRO A 5 39.78 -32.38 -8.74
N PRO A 6 39.27 -31.47 -9.59
CA PRO A 6 38.95 -30.11 -9.17
C PRO A 6 37.84 -30.13 -8.13
N SER A 7 38.11 -29.50 -6.98
CA SER A 7 37.16 -29.29 -5.91
C SER A 7 35.93 -28.55 -6.44
N VAL A 8 34.78 -29.22 -6.45
CA VAL A 8 33.49 -28.57 -6.67
C VAL A 8 33.25 -27.65 -5.49
N SER A 9 33.37 -26.34 -5.72
CA SER A 9 33.00 -25.31 -4.75
C SER A 9 31.53 -25.52 -4.37
N THR A 10 31.33 -26.17 -3.22
CA THR A 10 30.03 -26.36 -2.62
C THR A 10 29.61 -25.01 -2.07
N THR A 11 28.62 -24.39 -2.71
CA THR A 11 27.95 -23.18 -2.24
C THR A 11 27.23 -23.52 -0.93
N SER A 12 27.98 -23.55 0.18
CA SER A 12 27.47 -23.82 1.52
C SER A 12 26.93 -22.52 2.11
N GLY A 13 25.74 -22.14 1.65
CA GLY A 13 24.95 -21.03 2.16
C GLY A 13 23.67 -20.97 1.34
N VAL A 14 22.57 -21.50 1.88
CA VAL A 14 21.26 -21.36 1.25
C VAL A 14 20.89 -19.88 1.31
N SER A 15 21.09 -19.16 0.21
CA SER A 15 20.53 -17.82 0.05
C SER A 15 19.01 -17.91 0.16
N ALA A 16 18.39 -16.95 0.86
CA ALA A 16 16.94 -16.80 0.82
C ALA A 16 16.46 -16.81 -0.64
N PRO A 17 15.39 -17.54 -0.99
CA PRO A 17 14.92 -17.61 -2.36
C PRO A 17 14.66 -16.18 -2.88
N GLN A 18 15.21 -15.83 -4.05
CA GLN A 18 15.11 -14.49 -4.65
C GLN A 18 13.66 -13.97 -4.80
N GLY A 19 12.66 -14.84 -4.72
CA GLY A 19 11.25 -14.48 -4.75
C GLY A 19 10.81 -13.62 -3.55
N TYR A 20 11.19 -13.97 -2.32
CA TYR A 20 10.61 -13.37 -1.11
C TYR A 20 10.95 -11.89 -0.93
N THR A 21 12.19 -11.50 -1.19
CA THR A 21 12.63 -10.10 -1.11
C THR A 21 12.00 -9.23 -2.21
N ALA A 22 11.94 -9.74 -3.45
CA ALA A 22 11.30 -9.05 -4.57
C ALA A 22 9.80 -8.80 -4.31
N GLN A 23 9.12 -9.74 -3.63
CA GLN A 23 7.71 -9.63 -3.28
C GLN A 23 7.48 -8.63 -2.13
N ALA A 24 8.33 -8.61 -1.11
CA ALA A 24 8.24 -7.64 -0.01
C ALA A 24 8.48 -6.19 -0.48
N ASP A 25 9.46 -5.96 -1.35
CA ASP A 25 9.71 -4.64 -1.93
C ASP A 25 8.56 -4.20 -2.84
N THR A 26 7.99 -5.13 -3.60
CA THR A 26 6.78 -4.88 -4.39
C THR A 26 5.60 -4.48 -3.49
N MET A 27 5.41 -5.14 -2.35
CA MET A 27 4.36 -4.76 -1.39
C MET A 27 4.54 -3.32 -0.88
N VAL A 28 5.76 -2.92 -0.55
CA VAL A 28 6.04 -1.54 -0.09
C VAL A 28 5.78 -0.52 -1.20
N GLN A 29 6.11 -0.83 -2.45
CA GLN A 29 5.83 0.04 -3.59
C GLN A 29 4.33 0.18 -3.85
N GLN A 30 3.60 -0.93 -3.87
CA GLN A 30 2.15 -0.91 -4.07
C GLN A 30 1.42 -0.22 -2.91
N ALA A 31 1.89 -0.40 -1.67
CA ALA A 31 1.39 0.35 -0.52
C ALA A 31 1.49 1.86 -0.72
N ARG A 32 2.64 2.36 -1.21
CA ARG A 32 2.80 3.78 -1.53
C ARG A 32 1.86 4.23 -2.63
N ALA A 33 1.75 3.48 -3.71
CA ALA A 33 0.84 3.82 -4.81
C ALA A 33 -0.63 3.91 -4.35
N ILE A 34 -1.10 3.00 -3.50
CA ILE A 34 -2.45 3.05 -2.92
C ILE A 34 -2.60 4.26 -2.01
N HIS A 35 -1.61 4.52 -1.15
CA HIS A 35 -1.60 5.67 -0.24
C HIS A 35 -1.71 6.98 -1.01
N ASP A 36 -0.86 7.18 -2.02
CA ASP A 36 -0.80 8.41 -2.79
C ASP A 36 -2.10 8.63 -3.57
N ALA A 37 -2.61 7.59 -4.24
CA ALA A 37 -3.91 7.66 -4.92
C ALA A 37 -5.07 7.98 -3.96
N ALA A 38 -5.04 7.45 -2.73
CA ALA A 38 -6.07 7.72 -1.74
C ALA A 38 -5.99 9.14 -1.18
N GLU A 39 -4.79 9.70 -0.99
CA GLU A 39 -4.59 11.11 -0.59
C GLU A 39 -4.99 12.07 -1.72
N ASP A 40 -4.64 11.76 -2.98
CA ASP A 40 -5.06 12.54 -4.15
C ASP A 40 -6.60 12.55 -4.26
N ALA A 41 -7.24 11.38 -4.19
CA ALA A 41 -8.70 11.28 -4.20
C ALA A 41 -9.34 12.04 -3.02
N LYS A 42 -8.73 11.98 -1.84
CA LYS A 42 -9.21 12.72 -0.65
C LYS A 42 -9.16 14.24 -0.88
N SER A 43 -8.18 14.73 -1.63
CA SER A 43 -8.11 16.15 -1.99
C SER A 43 -9.30 16.57 -2.86
N GLU A 44 -9.71 15.72 -3.81
CA GLU A 44 -10.88 15.95 -4.69
C GLU A 44 -12.22 15.81 -3.93
N VAL A 45 -12.29 14.90 -2.95
CA VAL A 45 -13.50 14.72 -2.14
C VAL A 45 -13.87 15.98 -1.36
N LYS A 46 -12.88 16.79 -0.95
CA LYS A 46 -13.15 18.08 -0.30
C LYS A 46 -13.92 19.04 -1.21
N ASP A 47 -13.81 18.90 -2.53
CA ASP A 47 -14.55 19.73 -3.48
C ASP A 47 -16.00 19.28 -3.71
N LEU A 48 -16.37 18.10 -3.20
CA LEU A 48 -17.75 17.59 -3.26
C LEU A 48 -18.64 18.22 -2.19
N GLN A 49 -18.06 18.78 -1.11
CA GLN A 49 -18.83 19.30 0.03
C GLN A 49 -18.31 20.66 0.52
N PRO A 50 -19.19 21.62 0.83
CA PRO A 50 -20.65 21.55 0.70
C PRO A 50 -21.11 21.62 -0.77
N THR A 51 -22.41 21.38 -1.00
CA THR A 51 -23.00 21.52 -2.35
C THR A 51 -22.69 22.90 -2.94
N LYS A 52 -22.25 22.93 -4.20
CA LYS A 52 -21.98 24.18 -4.94
C LYS A 52 -23.26 24.84 -5.47
N VAL A 53 -24.40 24.13 -5.43
CA VAL A 53 -25.68 24.63 -5.93
C VAL A 53 -26.45 25.29 -4.78
N ALA A 54 -26.61 26.60 -4.85
CA ALA A 54 -27.47 27.34 -3.94
C ALA A 54 -28.96 27.03 -4.22
N GLU A 55 -29.81 27.14 -3.19
CA GLU A 55 -31.24 26.82 -3.30
C GLU A 55 -31.93 27.60 -4.43
N LYS A 56 -31.62 28.90 -4.55
CA LYS A 56 -32.13 29.78 -5.61
C LYS A 56 -31.78 29.31 -7.02
N ASP A 57 -30.69 28.55 -7.16
CA ASP A 57 -30.15 28.07 -8.44
C ASP A 57 -30.54 26.60 -8.69
N PHE A 58 -31.16 25.92 -7.73
CA PHE A 58 -31.62 24.52 -7.84
C PHE A 58 -32.82 24.36 -8.78
N GLY A 59 -33.59 25.43 -8.96
CA GLY A 59 -34.74 25.49 -9.86
C GLY A 59 -36.04 25.79 -9.13
N THR A 60 -36.83 26.71 -9.69
CA THR A 60 -38.05 27.26 -9.10
C THR A 60 -39.18 26.24 -8.88
N LYS A 61 -39.23 25.16 -9.66
CA LYS A 61 -40.26 24.11 -9.52
C LYS A 61 -39.90 22.99 -8.54
N HIS A 62 -38.64 22.92 -8.11
CA HIS A 62 -38.11 21.80 -7.33
C HIS A 62 -37.36 22.24 -6.07
N GLY A 63 -37.42 23.53 -5.70
CA GLY A 63 -36.70 24.10 -4.55
C GLY A 63 -36.93 23.34 -3.25
N GLN A 64 -38.12 22.78 -3.04
CA GLN A 64 -38.44 21.93 -1.87
C GLN A 64 -37.53 20.70 -1.69
N TRP A 65 -36.87 20.25 -2.76
CA TRP A 65 -35.96 19.09 -2.73
C TRP A 65 -34.49 19.49 -2.54
N HIS A 66 -34.16 20.79 -2.56
CA HIS A 66 -32.78 21.26 -2.42
C HIS A 66 -32.15 20.80 -1.11
N GLY A 67 -32.90 20.79 -0.01
CA GLY A 67 -32.42 20.28 1.27
C GLY A 67 -32.02 18.79 1.21
N GLN A 68 -32.84 17.95 0.57
CA GLN A 68 -32.53 16.53 0.39
C GLN A 68 -31.34 16.31 -0.54
N TYR A 69 -31.25 17.10 -1.62
CA TYR A 69 -30.11 17.08 -2.52
C TYR A 69 -28.81 17.45 -1.79
N SER A 70 -28.83 18.55 -1.04
CA SER A 70 -27.68 19.03 -0.26
C SER A 70 -27.22 17.98 0.74
N LEU A 71 -28.17 17.38 1.48
CA LEU A 71 -27.89 16.28 2.40
C LEU A 71 -27.32 15.05 1.70
N GLY A 72 -27.80 14.72 0.50
CA GLY A 72 -27.28 13.61 -0.30
C GLY A 72 -25.82 13.84 -0.70
N ILE A 73 -25.50 15.02 -1.21
CA ILE A 73 -24.12 15.42 -1.53
C ILE A 73 -23.23 15.38 -0.28
N GLU A 74 -23.76 15.86 0.86
CA GLU A 74 -23.11 15.78 2.18
C GLU A 74 -22.91 14.36 2.71
N GLN A 75 -23.71 13.39 2.29
CA GLN A 75 -23.48 11.98 2.63
C GLN A 75 -22.44 11.35 1.72
N VAL A 76 -22.48 11.65 0.42
CA VAL A 76 -21.56 11.08 -0.58
C VAL A 76 -20.11 11.46 -0.28
N GLY A 77 -19.80 12.75 -0.09
CA GLY A 77 -18.43 13.17 0.23
C GLY A 77 -17.95 12.68 1.61
N LYS A 78 -18.81 12.52 2.62
CA LYS A 78 -18.43 11.90 3.91
C LYS A 78 -18.08 10.42 3.74
N ALA A 79 -18.88 9.70 2.95
CA ALA A 79 -18.59 8.31 2.61
C ALA A 79 -17.28 8.20 1.83
N ALA A 80 -17.04 9.10 0.88
CA ALA A 80 -15.81 9.14 0.09
C ALA A 80 -14.58 9.47 0.95
N ASP A 81 -14.66 10.41 1.89
CA ASP A 81 -13.57 10.73 2.82
C ASP A 81 -13.24 9.54 3.72
N THR A 82 -14.28 8.88 4.23
CA THR A 82 -14.14 7.64 5.03
C THR A 82 -13.48 6.51 4.22
N MET A 83 -13.85 6.38 2.95
CA MET A 83 -13.25 5.39 2.06
C MET A 83 -11.77 5.69 1.80
N CYS A 84 -11.42 6.95 1.52
CA CYS A 84 -10.02 7.37 1.34
C CYS A 84 -9.20 7.11 2.61
N ALA A 85 -9.72 7.46 3.79
CA ALA A 85 -9.07 7.16 5.06
C ALA A 85 -8.86 5.66 5.28
N SER A 86 -9.83 4.84 4.90
CA SER A 86 -9.73 3.37 4.98
C SER A 86 -8.65 2.82 4.03
N LEU A 87 -8.56 3.36 2.82
CA LEU A 87 -7.52 2.98 1.84
C LEU A 87 -6.11 3.39 2.32
N VAL A 88 -5.96 4.57 2.91
CA VAL A 88 -4.69 5.00 3.54
C VAL A 88 -4.31 4.06 4.69
N ALA A 89 -5.25 3.71 5.56
CA ALA A 89 -4.99 2.76 6.65
C ALA A 89 -4.59 1.37 6.12
N PHE A 90 -5.26 0.91 5.06
CA PHE A 90 -4.93 -0.35 4.39
C PHE A 90 -3.52 -0.32 3.77
N ALA A 91 -3.18 0.74 3.04
CA ALA A 91 -1.84 0.96 2.49
C ALA A 91 -0.77 0.91 3.58
N ASN A 92 -0.99 1.58 4.71
CA ASN A 92 -0.08 1.56 5.85
C ASN A 92 0.12 0.14 6.40
N SER A 93 -0.95 -0.67 6.47
CA SER A 93 -0.84 -2.07 6.91
C SER A 93 0.00 -2.93 5.96
N ILE A 94 -0.18 -2.78 4.63
CA ILE A 94 0.63 -3.47 3.62
C ILE A 94 2.09 -3.04 3.73
N GLY A 95 2.34 -1.73 3.80
CA GLY A 95 3.70 -1.18 3.89
C GLY A 95 4.42 -1.65 5.15
N SER A 96 3.72 -1.75 6.29
CA SER A 96 4.27 -2.31 7.52
C SER A 96 4.60 -3.80 7.37
N ALA A 97 3.68 -4.59 6.79
CA ALA A 97 3.91 -6.01 6.56
C ALA A 97 5.11 -6.25 5.62
N GLY A 98 5.20 -5.49 4.52
CA GLY A 98 6.34 -5.53 3.60
C GLY A 98 7.67 -5.28 4.30
N LYS A 99 7.75 -4.23 5.15
CA LYS A 99 8.96 -3.96 5.95
C LYS A 99 9.30 -5.09 6.91
N SER A 100 8.31 -5.67 7.59
CA SER A 100 8.52 -6.81 8.49
C SER A 100 9.05 -8.03 7.75
N TYR A 101 8.53 -8.32 6.55
CA TYR A 101 9.05 -9.39 5.71
C TYR A 101 10.48 -9.10 5.26
N SER A 102 10.79 -7.92 4.73
CA SER A 102 12.17 -7.57 4.34
C SER A 102 13.18 -7.67 5.51
N ALA A 103 12.78 -7.29 6.72
CA ALA A 103 13.60 -7.42 7.92
C ALA A 103 13.84 -8.89 8.30
N ALA A 104 12.79 -9.73 8.26
CA ALA A 104 12.90 -11.16 8.54
C ALA A 104 13.80 -11.86 7.51
N GLU A 105 13.67 -11.52 6.22
CA GLU A 105 14.52 -12.06 5.15
C GLU A 105 15.99 -11.65 5.34
N SER A 106 16.26 -10.41 5.71
CA SER A 106 17.62 -9.94 6.00
C SER A 106 18.25 -10.70 7.17
N ALA A 107 17.49 -10.90 8.26
CA ALA A 107 17.95 -11.65 9.42
C ALA A 107 18.23 -13.13 9.09
N GLN A 108 17.39 -13.76 8.28
CA GLN A 108 17.59 -15.14 7.82
C GLN A 108 18.81 -15.25 6.89
N ALA A 109 18.98 -14.33 5.95
CA ALA A 109 20.15 -14.31 5.07
C ALA A 109 21.45 -14.17 5.86
N ASP A 110 21.49 -13.31 6.88
CA ASP A 110 22.65 -13.16 7.75
C ASP A 110 22.91 -14.38 8.63
N ALA A 111 21.86 -15.02 9.16
CA ALA A 111 21.99 -16.27 9.88
C ALA A 111 22.55 -17.40 8.99
N ALA A 112 22.07 -17.51 7.75
CA ALA A 112 22.57 -18.48 6.78
C ALA A 112 24.04 -18.23 6.42
N ARG A 113 24.44 -16.97 6.20
CA ARG A 113 25.86 -16.60 5.96
C ARG A 113 26.76 -16.97 7.13
N ARG A 114 26.34 -16.68 8.37
CA ARG A 114 27.10 -17.06 9.58
C ARG A 114 27.20 -18.58 9.74
N SER A 115 26.11 -19.30 9.47
CA SER A 115 26.11 -20.76 9.55
C SER A 115 27.00 -21.41 8.48
N GLY A 116 27.06 -20.83 7.28
CA GLY A 116 27.93 -21.32 6.19
C GLY A 116 29.41 -20.96 6.37
N SER A 117 29.70 -19.85 7.05
CA SER A 117 31.06 -19.39 7.39
C SER A 117 31.75 -20.19 8.51
N GLY A 118 31.03 -21.11 9.17
CA GLY A 118 31.55 -21.95 10.26
C GLY A 118 32.00 -23.36 9.85
N LEU A 119 31.99 -23.66 8.54
CA LEU A 119 32.52 -24.88 7.90
C LEU A 119 33.79 -24.53 7.12
#